data_AF-A0A1F2PBH1-F1
#
_entry.id   AF-A0A1F2PBH1-F1
#
_cell.length_a   1.000
_cell.length_b   1.000
_cell.length_c   1.000
_cell.angle_alpha   90.00
_cell.angle_beta   90.00
_cell.angle_gamma   90.00
#
_symmetry.space_group_name_H-M   'P 1'
#
loop_
_entity.id
_entity.type
_entity.pdbx_description
1 polymer ?
#
loop_
_entity_poly.entity_id
_entity_poly.type
_entity_poly.pdbx_seq_one_letter_code
_entity_poly.pdbx_strand_id
1 'polypeptide(L)'
;MKEIRLKVISENEASDYIYVVADRTLKVEEINDTYVKIVGSADFYGNGDDPTGFRSSNTVTVRNTGNGIGNVYIYRRNVLPSRSHDVVGILENTEVLEGLKASDEVMLSVEPPRIMAIGMQQEEAYRMLSARGIHQIREGAIEDDAIIVEQNPVYTISILKTGEVRTYGISSDKILRIKLCENIDQTLHYFRYATFMRAGVGKLSVKKKYRAFVLFDERAGYKRSIMPENTPDVMESFTIGVTNMAKEGAGTIGIRLKPSEKYGPTGENFKASNIVGTVTENRELLNDLKTGDTIYFSSETV
;
A
#
# COMPACT_ATOMS: atom_id res chain seq x y z
N MET A 1 -1.00 -27.65 -4.05
CA MET A 1 -1.08 -26.21 -4.38
C MET A 1 -0.21 -25.97 -5.60
N LYS A 2 -0.69 -25.23 -6.60
CA LYS A 2 0.06 -25.02 -7.85
C LYS A 2 0.86 -23.72 -7.77
N GLU A 3 2.08 -23.72 -8.29
CA GLU A 3 2.97 -22.56 -8.33
C GLU A 3 2.92 -21.92 -9.73
N ILE A 4 2.62 -20.63 -9.78
CA ILE A 4 2.65 -19.80 -10.99
C ILE A 4 3.93 -18.96 -10.93
N ARG A 5 4.83 -19.15 -11.89
CA ARG A 5 6.12 -18.45 -11.95
C ARG A 5 6.02 -17.25 -12.87
N LEU A 6 6.25 -16.08 -12.31
CA LEU A 6 6.05 -14.79 -12.95
C LEU A 6 7.36 -14.03 -13.01
N LYS A 7 7.77 -13.65 -14.21
CA LYS A 7 8.83 -12.67 -14.42
C LYS A 7 8.26 -11.27 -14.54
N VAL A 8 8.54 -10.41 -13.57
CA VAL A 8 8.14 -8.99 -13.59
C VAL A 8 9.05 -8.23 -14.55
N ILE A 9 8.45 -7.39 -15.40
CA ILE A 9 9.19 -6.66 -16.45
C ILE A 9 8.92 -5.15 -16.44
N SER A 10 7.88 -4.68 -15.74
CA SER A 10 7.46 -3.28 -15.78
C SER A 10 7.73 -2.53 -14.47
N GLU A 11 7.78 -1.20 -14.59
CA GLU A 11 8.09 -0.25 -13.51
C GLU A 11 6.84 0.55 -13.13
N ASN A 12 5.84 -0.13 -12.58
CA ASN A 12 4.58 0.52 -12.19
C ASN A 12 4.05 -0.03 -10.86
N GLU A 13 3.01 0.62 -10.36
CA GLU A 13 2.35 0.25 -9.09
C GLU A 13 1.80 -1.17 -9.12
N ALA A 14 1.31 -1.64 -10.27
CA ALA A 14 0.82 -3.01 -10.44
C ALA A 14 1.92 -4.06 -10.24
N SER A 15 3.15 -3.77 -10.68
CA SER A 15 4.30 -4.63 -10.46
C SER A 15 4.71 -4.69 -8.99
N ASP A 16 4.69 -3.56 -8.27
CA ASP A 16 4.93 -3.57 -6.83
C ASP A 16 3.83 -4.32 -6.06
N TYR A 17 2.57 -4.13 -6.48
CA TYR A 17 1.42 -4.82 -5.92
C TYR A 17 1.49 -6.33 -6.10
N ILE A 18 2.00 -6.84 -7.22
CA ILE A 18 2.17 -8.28 -7.43
C ILE A 18 3.02 -8.92 -6.32
N TYR A 19 4.05 -8.25 -5.82
CA TYR A 19 4.84 -8.78 -4.70
C TYR A 19 4.01 -8.88 -3.40
N VAL A 20 3.11 -7.92 -3.14
CA VAL A 20 2.22 -7.96 -1.97
C VAL A 20 1.22 -9.11 -2.06
N VAL A 21 0.77 -9.43 -3.27
CA VAL A 21 -0.18 -10.52 -3.51
C VAL A 21 0.52 -11.88 -3.51
N ALA A 22 1.78 -11.95 -3.93
CA ALA A 22 2.57 -13.18 -3.98
C ALA A 22 2.78 -13.83 -2.60
N ASP A 23 2.76 -13.03 -1.53
CA ASP A 23 2.86 -13.52 -0.14
C ASP A 23 1.59 -14.23 0.36
N ARG A 24 0.60 -14.47 -0.53
CA ARG A 24 -0.70 -15.05 -0.18
C ARG A 24 -1.03 -16.27 -1.04
N THR A 25 -1.88 -17.14 -0.50
CA THR A 25 -2.60 -18.13 -1.30
C THR A 25 -3.74 -17.44 -2.04
N LEU A 26 -3.78 -17.60 -3.36
CA LEU A 26 -4.75 -16.95 -4.23
C LEU A 26 -5.71 -17.96 -4.83
N LYS A 27 -6.94 -17.53 -5.08
CA LYS A 27 -7.98 -18.36 -5.67
C LYS A 27 -8.13 -18.04 -7.16
N VAL A 28 -8.16 -19.08 -7.99
CA VAL A 28 -8.56 -18.95 -9.39
C VAL A 28 -10.08 -18.74 -9.45
N GLU A 29 -10.52 -17.62 -10.02
CA GLU A 29 -11.94 -17.31 -10.13
C GLU A 29 -12.53 -17.80 -11.44
N GLU A 30 -11.84 -17.52 -12.55
CA GLU A 30 -12.34 -17.75 -13.89
C GLU A 30 -11.23 -18.30 -14.78
N ILE A 31 -11.57 -19.28 -15.61
CA ILE A 31 -10.71 -19.78 -16.66
C ILE A 31 -11.53 -19.84 -17.94
N ASN A 32 -11.00 -19.22 -18.99
CA ASN A 32 -11.57 -19.32 -20.32
C ASN A 32 -10.43 -19.46 -21.35
N ASP A 33 -10.82 -19.43 -22.62
CA ASP A 33 -9.91 -19.55 -23.77
C ASP A 33 -8.93 -18.37 -23.92
N THR A 34 -9.24 -17.23 -23.30
CA THR A 34 -8.50 -15.97 -23.44
C THR A 34 -7.59 -15.72 -22.25
N TYR A 35 -8.05 -15.99 -21.02
CA TYR A 35 -7.30 -15.71 -19.81
C TYR A 35 -7.64 -16.66 -18.66
N VAL A 36 -6.74 -16.67 -17.67
CA VAL A 36 -7.00 -17.13 -16.30
C VAL A 36 -7.08 -15.89 -15.41
N LYS A 37 -8.16 -15.79 -14.62
CA LYS A 37 -8.38 -14.73 -13.64
C LYS A 37 -8.17 -15.27 -12.25
N ILE A 38 -7.27 -14.63 -11.51
CA ILE A 38 -6.94 -14.94 -10.14
C ILE A 38 -7.40 -13.78 -9.28
N VAL A 39 -8.11 -14.10 -8.18
CA VAL A 39 -8.55 -13.10 -7.21
C VAL A 39 -7.32 -12.54 -6.52
N GLY A 40 -7.11 -11.23 -6.67
CA GLY A 40 -6.04 -10.53 -5.97
C GLY A 40 -6.42 -10.12 -4.56
N SER A 41 -5.72 -9.13 -4.02
CA SER A 41 -6.11 -8.42 -2.80
C SER A 41 -6.91 -7.15 -3.13
N ALA A 42 -7.74 -6.72 -2.19
CA ALA A 42 -8.35 -5.39 -2.22
C ALA A 42 -7.29 -4.27 -2.16
N ASP A 43 -6.04 -4.59 -1.78
CA ASP A 43 -4.92 -3.68 -1.53
C ASP A 43 -4.37 -2.93 -2.75
N PHE A 44 -4.89 -3.19 -3.96
CA PHE A 44 -4.52 -2.42 -5.14
C PHE A 44 -5.40 -1.18 -5.30
N TYR A 45 -4.74 -0.02 -5.36
CA TYR A 45 -5.42 1.27 -5.46
C TYR A 45 -5.98 1.55 -6.86
N GLY A 46 -5.25 1.14 -7.91
CA GLY A 46 -5.68 1.27 -9.30
C GLY A 46 -5.67 2.71 -9.80
N ASN A 47 -4.48 3.23 -10.10
CA ASN A 47 -4.31 4.60 -10.56
C ASN A 47 -4.33 4.76 -12.09
N GLY A 48 -4.27 3.65 -12.84
CA GLY A 48 -4.39 3.65 -14.31
C GLY A 48 -3.10 4.10 -15.01
N ASP A 49 -1.95 3.75 -14.45
CA ASP A 49 -0.65 4.12 -15.00
C ASP A 49 -0.30 3.26 -16.22
N ASP A 50 -0.46 3.90 -17.37
CA ASP A 50 0.03 3.56 -18.72
C ASP A 50 -0.45 2.22 -19.34
N PRO A 51 -1.45 2.25 -20.26
CA PRO A 51 -1.98 1.09 -20.99
C PRO A 51 -1.00 0.39 -21.95
N THR A 52 0.28 0.75 -21.95
CA THR A 52 1.17 0.59 -23.10
C THR A 52 1.88 -0.76 -23.08
N GLY A 53 1.11 -1.82 -23.33
CA GLY A 53 1.68 -3.11 -23.65
C GLY A 53 0.75 -3.97 -24.50
N PHE A 54 1.29 -4.58 -25.55
CA PHE A 54 0.60 -5.68 -26.22
C PHE A 54 0.39 -6.79 -25.19
N ARG A 55 -0.86 -7.23 -25.02
CA ARG A 55 -1.19 -8.39 -24.19
C ARG A 55 -1.06 -9.63 -25.05
N SER A 56 0.17 -10.07 -25.29
CA SER A 56 0.44 -11.33 -25.96
C SER A 56 0.09 -12.52 -25.05
N SER A 57 0.08 -13.72 -25.62
CA SER A 57 0.06 -14.94 -24.81
C SER A 57 1.13 -14.86 -23.71
N ASN A 58 0.79 -15.39 -22.54
CA ASN A 58 1.59 -15.46 -21.31
C ASN A 58 1.79 -14.11 -20.60
N THR A 59 1.22 -13.01 -21.12
CA THR A 59 1.27 -11.73 -20.41
C THR A 59 0.47 -11.81 -19.12
N VAL A 60 1.04 -11.28 -18.04
CA VAL A 60 0.38 -11.11 -16.75
C VAL A 60 0.06 -9.63 -16.54
N THR A 61 -1.19 -9.34 -16.23
CA THR A 61 -1.67 -7.99 -15.97
C THR A 61 -2.45 -7.91 -14.67
N VAL A 62 -2.52 -6.73 -14.10
CA VAL A 62 -3.39 -6.43 -12.95
C VAL A 62 -4.47 -5.46 -13.42
N ARG A 63 -5.72 -5.70 -13.02
CA ARG A 63 -6.81 -4.78 -13.34
C ARG A 63 -6.71 -3.50 -12.52
N ASN A 64 -6.67 -2.35 -13.20
CA ASN A 64 -6.46 -1.03 -12.61
C ASN A 64 -7.74 -0.21 -12.41
N THR A 65 -8.84 -0.59 -13.07
CA THR A 65 -10.11 0.16 -13.02
C THR A 65 -11.34 -0.73 -13.18
N GLY A 66 -12.48 -0.25 -12.68
CA GLY A 66 -13.77 -0.92 -12.76
C GLY A 66 -13.94 -2.08 -11.76
N ASN A 67 -14.86 -3.00 -12.05
CA ASN A 67 -15.13 -4.13 -11.15
C ASN A 67 -13.95 -5.12 -11.13
N GLY A 68 -13.51 -5.49 -9.93
CA GLY A 68 -12.39 -6.42 -9.74
C GLY A 68 -11.00 -5.79 -9.90
N ILE A 69 -10.83 -4.51 -9.52
CA ILE A 69 -9.51 -3.88 -9.36
C ILE A 69 -8.64 -4.78 -8.47
N GLY A 70 -7.38 -4.95 -8.85
CA GLY A 70 -6.41 -5.78 -8.13
C GLY A 70 -6.43 -7.25 -8.57
N ASN A 71 -7.43 -7.71 -9.32
CA ASN A 71 -7.40 -9.06 -9.87
C ASN A 71 -6.28 -9.23 -10.89
N VAL A 72 -5.64 -10.39 -10.84
CA VAL A 72 -4.52 -10.77 -11.71
C VAL A 72 -5.07 -11.57 -12.88
N TYR A 73 -4.62 -11.22 -14.08
CA TYR A 73 -5.03 -11.86 -15.34
C TYR A 73 -3.81 -12.41 -16.05
N ILE A 74 -3.86 -13.68 -16.42
CA ILE A 74 -2.82 -14.35 -17.20
C ILE A 74 -3.42 -14.67 -18.58
N TYR A 75 -2.93 -14.04 -19.63
CA TYR A 75 -3.47 -14.20 -20.98
C TYR A 75 -2.95 -15.49 -21.63
N ARG A 76 -3.85 -16.22 -22.29
CA ARG A 76 -3.57 -17.47 -23.01
C ARG A 76 -3.47 -17.28 -24.52
N ARG A 77 -3.86 -16.09 -25.01
CA ARG A 77 -3.88 -15.70 -26.42
C ARG A 77 -3.55 -14.21 -26.54
N ASN A 78 -3.15 -13.81 -27.73
CA ASN A 78 -2.93 -12.40 -28.04
C ASN A 78 -4.26 -11.65 -28.05
N VAL A 79 -4.34 -10.55 -27.31
CA VAL A 79 -5.48 -9.64 -27.29
C VAL A 79 -5.02 -8.19 -27.40
N LEU A 80 -5.92 -7.32 -27.85
CA LEU A 80 -5.65 -5.89 -27.93
C LEU A 80 -5.32 -5.33 -26.53
N PRO A 81 -4.51 -4.27 -26.41
CA PRO A 81 -4.32 -3.58 -25.14
C PRO A 81 -5.66 -3.11 -24.52
N SER A 82 -5.71 -3.01 -23.20
CA SER A 82 -6.86 -2.45 -22.48
C SER A 82 -6.41 -1.43 -21.47
N ARG A 83 -7.07 -0.27 -21.45
CA ARG A 83 -6.83 0.79 -20.45
C ARG A 83 -7.20 0.38 -19.03
N SER A 84 -7.96 -0.71 -18.88
CA SER A 84 -8.36 -1.21 -17.57
C SER A 84 -7.35 -2.16 -16.93
N HIS A 85 -6.21 -2.41 -17.57
CA HIS A 85 -5.18 -3.32 -17.07
C HIS A 85 -3.79 -2.71 -17.22
N ASP A 86 -2.96 -2.92 -16.20
CA ASP A 86 -1.54 -2.60 -16.24
C ASP A 86 -0.75 -3.87 -16.49
N VAL A 87 0.19 -3.84 -17.44
CA VAL A 87 1.10 -4.96 -17.69
C VAL A 87 2.12 -5.04 -16.56
N VAL A 88 2.32 -6.24 -16.03
CA VAL A 88 3.27 -6.51 -14.94
C VAL A 88 4.45 -7.34 -15.42
N GLY A 89 4.15 -8.45 -16.10
CA GLY A 89 5.13 -9.50 -16.30
C GLY A 89 4.71 -10.54 -17.32
N ILE A 90 5.47 -11.62 -17.36
CA ILE A 90 5.26 -12.77 -18.24
C ILE A 90 5.28 -14.04 -17.39
N LEU A 91 4.34 -14.95 -17.66
CA LEU A 91 4.32 -16.30 -17.11
C LEU A 91 5.46 -17.14 -17.70
N GLU A 92 6.27 -17.76 -16.84
CA GLU A 92 7.40 -18.58 -17.27
C GLU A 92 7.06 -20.07 -17.44
N ASN A 93 6.14 -20.60 -16.64
CA ASN A 93 5.74 -22.02 -16.64
C ASN A 93 4.33 -22.22 -17.21
N THR A 94 4.19 -22.02 -18.52
CA THR A 94 2.88 -21.96 -19.21
C THR A 94 2.03 -23.22 -19.06
N GLU A 95 2.66 -24.38 -18.93
CA GLU A 95 2.03 -25.69 -18.71
C GLU A 95 1.15 -25.71 -17.46
N VAL A 96 1.42 -24.87 -16.46
CA VAL A 96 0.61 -24.79 -15.24
C VAL A 96 -0.84 -24.44 -15.56
N LEU A 97 -1.08 -23.66 -16.62
CA LEU A 97 -2.42 -23.20 -16.99
C LEU A 97 -3.31 -24.33 -17.53
N GLU A 98 -2.74 -25.39 -18.10
CA GLU A 98 -3.51 -26.50 -18.68
C GLU A 98 -4.23 -27.33 -17.61
N GLY A 99 -3.62 -27.42 -16.42
CA GLY A 99 -4.17 -28.18 -15.30
C GLY A 99 -5.09 -27.37 -14.39
N LEU A 100 -5.16 -26.04 -14.52
CA LEU A 100 -5.94 -25.18 -13.61
C LEU A 100 -7.44 -25.36 -13.79
N LYS A 101 -8.16 -25.28 -12.66
CA LYS A 101 -9.62 -25.25 -12.58
C LYS A 101 -10.07 -24.05 -11.77
N ALA A 102 -11.29 -23.57 -12.03
CA ALA A 102 -11.91 -22.57 -11.18
C ALA A 102 -11.98 -23.09 -9.74
N SER A 103 -11.75 -22.19 -8.78
CA SER A 103 -11.57 -22.48 -7.35
C SER A 103 -10.29 -23.19 -6.93
N ASP A 104 -9.35 -23.48 -7.85
CA ASP A 104 -8.02 -23.92 -7.45
C ASP A 104 -7.29 -22.83 -6.63
N GLU A 105 -6.47 -23.28 -5.69
CA GLU A 105 -5.54 -22.44 -4.95
C GLU A 105 -4.15 -22.46 -5.58
N VAL A 106 -3.59 -21.26 -5.76
CA VAL A 106 -2.30 -21.02 -6.39
C VAL A 106 -1.44 -20.10 -5.54
N MET A 107 -0.12 -20.20 -5.69
CA MET A 107 0.84 -19.22 -5.20
C MET A 107 1.59 -18.60 -6.36
N LEU A 108 1.96 -17.33 -6.23
CA LEU A 108 2.82 -16.66 -7.19
C LEU A 108 4.27 -16.74 -6.70
N SER A 109 5.16 -17.18 -7.57
CA SER A 109 6.60 -17.11 -7.39
C SER A 109 7.12 -16.06 -8.35
N VAL A 110 7.64 -14.95 -7.80
CA VAL A 110 7.89 -13.74 -8.55
C VAL A 110 9.39 -13.50 -8.68
N GLU A 111 9.87 -13.40 -9.92
CA GLU A 111 11.24 -13.07 -10.25
C GLU A 111 11.31 -11.69 -10.95
N PRO A 112 12.25 -10.81 -10.59
CA PRO A 112 13.21 -10.91 -9.48
C PRO A 112 12.52 -10.74 -8.11
N PRO A 113 13.13 -11.20 -7.00
CA PRO A 113 12.60 -10.93 -5.66
C PRO A 113 12.45 -9.43 -5.37
N ARG A 114 11.42 -9.05 -4.59
CA ARG A 114 11.17 -7.64 -4.25
C ARG A 114 12.37 -7.00 -3.56
N ILE A 115 12.69 -5.77 -3.95
CA ILE A 115 13.65 -4.92 -3.24
C ILE A 115 12.88 -3.80 -2.56
N MET A 116 12.75 -3.89 -1.23
CA MET A 116 12.05 -2.91 -0.40
C MET A 116 12.90 -2.62 0.85
N ALA A 117 13.39 -1.40 0.97
CA ALA A 117 14.18 -0.94 2.11
C ALA A 117 13.35 -0.12 3.11
N ILE A 118 12.18 0.41 2.70
CA ILE A 118 11.27 1.14 3.59
C ILE A 118 10.89 0.26 4.79
N GLY A 119 10.96 0.83 6.00
CA GLY A 119 10.69 0.14 7.28
C GLY A 119 11.91 -0.52 7.90
N MET A 120 12.98 -0.78 7.14
CA MET A 120 14.23 -1.31 7.66
C MET A 120 15.07 -0.22 8.33
N GLN A 121 16.00 -0.66 9.17
CA GLN A 121 17.13 0.16 9.60
C GLN A 121 18.13 0.37 8.44
N GLN A 122 18.85 1.48 8.43
CA GLN A 122 19.84 1.78 7.39
C GLN A 122 20.90 0.68 7.23
N GLU A 123 21.34 0.06 8.33
CA GLU A 123 22.30 -1.05 8.29
C GLU A 123 21.71 -2.34 7.70
N GLU A 124 20.48 -2.68 8.08
CA GLU A 124 19.79 -3.86 7.56
C GLU A 124 19.58 -3.75 6.04
N ALA A 125 19.11 -2.59 5.58
CA ALA A 125 18.96 -2.30 4.16
C ALA A 125 20.30 -2.37 3.42
N TYR A 126 21.38 -1.82 4.00
CA TYR A 126 22.72 -1.90 3.42
C TYR A 126 23.14 -3.35 3.13
N ARG A 127 22.96 -4.24 4.11
CA ARG A 127 23.31 -5.67 3.97
C ARG A 127 22.45 -6.35 2.90
N MET A 128 21.15 -6.10 2.91
CA MET A 128 20.18 -6.65 1.94
C MET A 128 20.49 -6.21 0.49
N LEU A 129 20.83 -4.93 0.29
CA LEU A 129 21.14 -4.35 -1.01
C LEU A 129 22.52 -4.79 -1.51
N SER A 130 23.54 -4.76 -0.63
CA SER A 130 24.92 -5.15 -0.98
C SER A 130 25.02 -6.62 -1.38
N ALA A 131 24.25 -7.50 -0.74
CA ALA A 131 24.17 -8.91 -1.11
C ALA A 131 23.65 -9.14 -2.55
N ARG A 132 22.98 -8.14 -3.13
CA ARG A 132 22.46 -8.13 -4.51
C ARG A 132 23.29 -7.25 -5.45
N GLY A 133 24.44 -6.74 -5.00
CA GLY A 133 25.29 -5.84 -5.78
C GLY A 133 24.68 -4.46 -6.01
N ILE A 134 23.73 -4.03 -5.18
CA ILE A 134 23.08 -2.72 -5.28
C ILE A 134 23.73 -1.74 -4.31
N HIS A 135 24.12 -0.57 -4.80
CA HIS A 135 24.70 0.49 -3.99
C HIS A 135 23.60 1.27 -3.24
N GLN A 136 23.81 1.51 -1.93
CA GLN A 136 22.91 2.32 -1.12
C GLN A 136 23.52 3.71 -0.90
N ILE A 137 22.75 4.76 -1.18
CA ILE A 137 23.06 6.13 -0.80
C ILE A 137 22.14 6.56 0.33
N ARG A 138 22.71 6.79 1.52
CA ARG A 138 21.93 7.22 2.70
C ARG A 138 21.73 8.74 2.69
N GLU A 139 20.50 9.18 2.88
CA GLU A 139 20.10 10.59 2.99
C GLU A 139 19.28 10.81 4.27
N GLY A 140 19.16 12.06 4.74
CA GLY A 140 18.50 12.36 6.01
C GLY A 140 19.34 11.90 7.22
N ALA A 141 18.76 11.08 8.09
CA ALA A 141 19.51 10.38 9.14
C ALA A 141 20.25 9.17 8.54
N ILE A 142 21.58 9.21 8.64
CA ILE A 142 22.49 8.23 8.00
C ILE A 142 22.99 7.15 8.97
N GLU A 143 22.71 7.30 10.25
CA GLU A 143 23.08 6.35 11.31
C GLU A 143 22.45 4.98 11.06
N ASP A 144 23.12 3.93 11.51
CA ASP A 144 22.75 2.54 11.23
C ASP A 144 21.36 2.16 11.71
N ASP A 145 20.90 2.73 12.83
CA ASP A 145 19.61 2.48 13.47
C ASP A 145 18.48 3.38 12.96
N ALA A 146 18.77 4.34 12.08
CA ALA A 146 17.75 5.20 11.48
C ALA A 146 16.81 4.36 10.60
N ILE A 147 15.51 4.61 10.73
CA ILE A 147 14.48 3.89 9.98
C ILE A 147 14.29 4.55 8.62
N ILE A 148 14.35 3.76 7.57
CA ILE A 148 14.13 4.23 6.20
C ILE A 148 12.64 4.47 5.99
N VAL A 149 12.28 5.70 5.66
CA VAL A 149 10.89 6.10 5.41
C VAL A 149 10.57 6.33 3.94
N GLU A 150 11.60 6.59 3.12
CA GLU A 150 11.47 6.77 1.68
C GLU A 150 12.66 6.13 0.97
N GLN A 151 12.43 5.65 -0.26
CA GLN A 151 13.48 5.16 -1.14
C GLN A 151 13.26 5.64 -2.57
N ASN A 152 14.35 5.81 -3.32
CA ASN A 152 14.31 6.17 -4.73
C ASN A 152 15.47 5.50 -5.50
N PRO A 153 15.22 4.69 -6.55
CA PRO A 153 13.92 4.36 -7.14
C PRO A 153 12.97 3.57 -6.22
N VAL A 154 11.66 3.71 -6.46
CA VAL A 154 10.61 3.03 -5.68
C VAL A 154 10.45 1.56 -6.09
N TYR A 155 10.57 1.26 -7.38
CA TYR A 155 10.23 -0.06 -7.92
C TYR A 155 11.45 -0.96 -8.08
N THR A 156 11.29 -2.25 -7.76
CA THR A 156 12.34 -3.29 -7.87
C THR A 156 13.04 -3.26 -9.23
N ILE A 157 12.29 -3.18 -10.34
CA ILE A 157 12.85 -3.18 -11.69
C ILE A 157 13.70 -1.93 -11.94
N SER A 158 13.27 -0.76 -11.47
CA SER A 158 14.04 0.48 -11.58
C SER A 158 15.34 0.39 -10.79
N ILE A 159 15.31 -0.15 -9.57
CA ILE A 159 16.50 -0.32 -8.71
C ILE A 159 17.51 -1.26 -9.37
N LEU A 160 17.05 -2.36 -9.96
CA LEU A 160 17.92 -3.30 -10.66
C LEU A 160 18.55 -2.69 -11.91
N LYS A 161 17.83 -1.80 -12.60
CA LYS A 161 18.37 -1.07 -13.76
C LYS A 161 19.42 -0.04 -13.37
N THR A 162 19.21 0.69 -12.27
CA THR A 162 20.15 1.70 -11.79
C THR A 162 21.35 1.10 -11.06
N GLY A 163 21.17 -0.06 -10.41
CA GLY A 163 22.17 -0.64 -9.51
C GLY A 163 22.39 0.19 -8.24
N GLU A 164 21.53 1.17 -7.98
CA GLU A 164 21.63 2.12 -6.88
C GLU A 164 20.25 2.45 -6.33
N VAL A 165 20.16 2.64 -5.01
CA VAL A 165 18.98 3.17 -4.32
C VAL A 165 19.39 4.22 -3.29
N ARG A 166 18.68 5.36 -3.30
CA ARG A 166 18.74 6.39 -2.26
C ARG A 166 17.74 6.05 -1.17
N THR A 167 18.17 6.07 0.10
CA THR A 167 17.33 5.76 1.26
C THR A 167 17.31 6.95 2.21
N TYR A 168 16.12 7.51 2.45
CA TYR A 168 15.94 8.62 3.39
C TYR A 168 15.58 8.08 4.77
N GLY A 169 16.52 8.20 5.72
CA GLY A 169 16.38 7.72 7.08
C GLY A 169 15.84 8.80 8.02
N ILE A 170 15.07 8.37 9.02
CA ILE A 170 14.60 9.19 10.14
C ILE A 170 14.87 8.46 11.46
N SER A 171 15.33 9.20 12.46
CA SER A 171 15.52 8.68 13.82
C SER A 171 14.19 8.15 14.40
N SER A 172 14.25 7.03 15.12
CA SER A 172 13.04 6.30 15.55
C SER A 172 12.13 7.13 16.47
N ASP A 173 12.70 8.05 17.26
CA ASP A 173 12.02 9.02 18.12
C ASP A 173 11.20 10.07 17.34
N LYS A 174 11.46 10.23 16.05
CA LYS A 174 10.74 11.14 15.15
C LYS A 174 9.66 10.45 14.31
N ILE A 175 9.37 9.18 14.58
CA ILE A 175 8.35 8.39 13.88
C ILE A 175 7.23 8.04 14.86
N LEU A 176 5.98 8.38 14.52
CA LEU A 176 4.84 7.92 15.32
C LEU A 176 4.69 6.40 15.23
N ARG A 177 4.62 5.72 16.37
CA ARG A 177 4.18 4.32 16.39
C ARG A 177 2.67 4.27 16.46
N ILE A 178 2.07 3.46 15.60
CA ILE A 178 0.63 3.29 15.54
C ILE A 178 0.27 1.81 15.59
N LYS A 179 -0.90 1.53 16.16
CA LYS A 179 -1.58 0.25 16.04
C LYS A 179 -2.82 0.44 15.18
N LEU A 180 -2.93 -0.33 14.10
CA LEU A 180 -4.10 -0.34 13.23
C LEU A 180 -5.17 -1.29 13.80
N CYS A 181 -6.44 -0.94 13.59
CA CYS A 181 -7.55 -1.84 13.90
C CYS A 181 -7.55 -3.06 12.97
N GLU A 182 -8.29 -4.09 13.34
CA GLU A 182 -8.54 -5.27 12.52
C GLU A 182 -9.95 -5.22 11.90
N ASN A 183 -10.20 -6.00 10.85
CA ASN A 183 -11.52 -6.23 10.24
C ASN A 183 -12.25 -4.96 9.73
N ILE A 184 -11.50 -3.98 9.22
CA ILE A 184 -12.02 -2.72 8.64
C ILE A 184 -11.38 -2.45 7.27
N ASP A 185 -11.42 -3.46 6.41
CA ASP A 185 -10.58 -3.57 5.22
C ASP A 185 -10.73 -2.38 4.26
N GLN A 186 -11.94 -1.85 4.07
CA GLN A 186 -12.16 -0.75 3.13
C GLN A 186 -11.56 0.56 3.64
N THR A 187 -11.76 0.86 4.93
CA THR A 187 -11.22 2.07 5.54
C THR A 187 -9.71 1.99 5.68
N LEU A 188 -9.15 0.83 6.05
CA LEU A 188 -7.69 0.64 6.09
C LEU A 188 -7.06 0.73 4.71
N HIS A 189 -7.72 0.19 3.69
CA HIS A 189 -7.28 0.33 2.31
C HIS A 189 -7.16 1.81 1.94
N TYR A 190 -8.19 2.62 2.25
CA TYR A 190 -8.13 4.05 2.06
C TYR A 190 -7.00 4.71 2.88
N PHE A 191 -6.88 4.39 4.16
CA PHE A 191 -5.86 4.98 5.03
C PHE A 191 -4.45 4.70 4.50
N ARG A 192 -4.16 3.45 4.09
CA ARG A 192 -2.89 3.06 3.49
C ARG A 192 -2.63 3.81 2.17
N TYR A 193 -3.65 3.96 1.32
CA TYR A 193 -3.55 4.74 0.08
C TYR A 193 -3.16 6.20 0.34
N ALA A 194 -3.92 6.83 1.22
CA ALA A 194 -3.85 8.26 1.48
C ALA A 194 -2.54 8.66 2.17
N THR A 195 -1.94 7.74 2.90
CA THR A 195 -0.69 7.94 3.65
C THR A 195 0.56 7.44 2.92
N PHE A 196 0.43 6.98 1.67
CA PHE A 196 1.52 6.38 0.91
C PHE A 196 2.18 5.19 1.63
N MET A 197 1.40 4.44 2.40
CA MET A 197 1.93 3.43 3.30
C MET A 197 2.56 2.26 2.53
N ARG A 198 3.83 1.95 2.82
CA ARG A 198 4.62 0.85 2.25
C ARG A 198 5.40 0.17 3.37
N ALA A 199 5.38 -1.17 3.40
CA ALA A 199 6.10 -1.96 4.42
C ALA A 199 5.87 -1.45 5.86
N GLY A 200 4.63 -1.12 6.20
CA GLY A 200 4.28 -0.62 7.53
C GLY A 200 4.57 0.86 7.78
N VAL A 201 5.25 1.57 6.88
CA VAL A 201 5.61 2.99 7.06
C VAL A 201 4.81 3.87 6.12
N GLY A 202 4.25 4.96 6.65
CA GLY A 202 3.53 5.97 5.86
C GLY A 202 3.84 7.39 6.34
N LYS A 203 3.23 8.36 5.67
CA LYS A 203 3.35 9.78 6.01
C LYS A 203 2.02 10.49 6.00
N LEU A 204 1.92 11.52 6.84
CA LEU A 204 0.76 12.38 7.00
C LEU A 204 1.20 13.83 6.89
N SER A 205 0.62 14.57 5.95
CA SER A 205 0.85 16.01 5.81
C SER A 205 -0.19 16.79 6.61
N VAL A 206 0.24 17.68 7.50
CA VAL A 206 -0.66 18.40 8.39
C VAL A 206 -1.43 19.47 7.62
N LYS A 207 -2.73 19.25 7.43
CA LYS A 207 -3.64 20.23 6.84
C LYS A 207 -3.90 21.36 7.82
N LYS A 208 -4.32 21.01 9.04
CA LYS A 208 -4.65 21.99 10.07
C LYS A 208 -4.66 21.37 11.45
N LYS A 209 -4.19 22.12 12.44
CA LYS A 209 -4.24 21.74 13.84
C LYS A 209 -5.29 22.53 14.60
N TYR A 210 -6.05 21.82 15.42
CA TYR A 210 -6.96 22.37 16.41
C TYR A 210 -6.53 21.95 17.81
N ARG A 211 -7.13 22.55 18.84
CA ARG A 211 -6.81 22.22 20.25
C ARG A 211 -7.14 20.77 20.63
N ALA A 212 -8.11 20.15 19.96
CA ALA A 212 -8.63 18.83 20.32
C ALA A 212 -8.30 17.72 19.30
N PHE A 213 -7.82 18.08 18.11
CA PHE A 213 -7.50 17.14 17.04
C PHE A 213 -6.59 17.79 15.98
N VAL A 214 -5.90 16.96 15.20
CA VAL A 214 -5.12 17.37 14.04
C VAL A 214 -5.75 16.76 12.79
N LEU A 215 -5.89 17.55 11.74
CA LEU A 215 -6.34 17.10 10.42
C LEU A 215 -5.16 17.02 9.47
N PHE A 216 -5.20 16.02 8.60
CA PHE A 216 -4.19 15.75 7.60
C PHE A 216 -4.76 15.87 6.19
N ASP A 217 -3.90 16.16 5.23
CA ASP A 217 -4.26 16.21 3.83
C ASP A 217 -4.60 14.81 3.33
N GLU A 218 -5.63 14.75 2.50
CA GLU A 218 -6.04 13.55 1.79
C GLU A 218 -5.29 13.44 0.47
N ARG A 219 -5.08 12.21 0.01
CA ARG A 219 -4.55 11.96 -1.34
C ARG A 219 -5.68 11.97 -2.35
N ALA A 220 -5.55 12.81 -3.38
CA ALA A 220 -6.47 12.80 -4.51
C ALA A 220 -6.44 11.45 -5.26
N GLY A 221 -7.53 11.14 -5.97
CA GLY A 221 -7.56 10.00 -6.90
C GLY A 221 -8.08 8.67 -6.30
N TYR A 222 -8.43 8.62 -5.02
CA TYR A 222 -9.14 7.46 -4.47
C TYR A 222 -10.56 7.37 -5.04
N LYS A 223 -10.89 6.26 -5.70
CA LYS A 223 -12.17 6.11 -6.45
C LYS A 223 -13.22 5.30 -5.71
N ARG A 224 -12.89 4.66 -4.58
CA ARG A 224 -13.82 3.82 -3.83
C ARG A 224 -14.55 4.63 -2.76
N SER A 225 -15.78 4.28 -2.47
CA SER A 225 -16.53 4.86 -1.35
C SER A 225 -15.93 4.45 -0.02
N ILE A 226 -15.92 5.37 0.95
CA ILE A 226 -15.53 5.10 2.34
C ILE A 226 -16.83 4.92 3.12
N MET A 227 -17.37 3.71 3.11
CA MET A 227 -18.59 3.35 3.83
C MET A 227 -18.38 3.49 5.34
N PRO A 228 -19.43 3.75 6.15
CA PRO A 228 -19.32 3.67 7.60
C PRO A 228 -18.83 2.28 8.06
N GLU A 229 -17.72 2.25 8.79
CA GLU A 229 -17.07 1.06 9.34
C GLU A 229 -16.43 1.42 10.70
N ASN A 230 -16.58 0.56 11.71
CA ASN A 230 -15.99 0.76 13.04
C ASN A 230 -16.22 2.18 13.61
N THR A 231 -17.48 2.61 13.58
CA THR A 231 -17.90 3.90 14.13
C THR A 231 -17.88 3.84 15.66
N PRO A 232 -17.35 4.85 16.35
CA PRO A 232 -17.19 4.84 17.80
C PRO A 232 -18.48 5.21 18.54
N ASP A 233 -18.60 4.81 19.81
CA ASP A 233 -19.60 5.36 20.74
C ASP A 233 -18.98 6.34 21.77
N VAL A 234 -17.66 6.24 21.97
CA VAL A 234 -16.84 7.12 22.81
C VAL A 234 -15.48 7.29 22.15
N MET A 235 -14.81 8.41 22.43
CA MET A 235 -13.51 8.71 21.84
C MET A 235 -12.44 8.90 22.89
N GLU A 236 -11.38 8.11 22.78
CA GLU A 236 -10.16 8.28 23.54
C GLU A 236 -9.18 9.23 22.83
N SER A 237 -8.25 9.77 23.62
CA SER A 237 -7.12 10.53 23.06
C SER A 237 -6.24 9.64 22.19
N PHE A 238 -5.60 10.24 21.20
CA PHE A 238 -4.66 9.60 20.28
C PHE A 238 -5.28 8.56 19.35
N THR A 239 -6.60 8.56 19.23
CA THR A 239 -7.33 7.75 18.26
C THR A 239 -7.20 8.37 16.86
N ILE A 240 -6.93 7.53 15.87
CA ILE A 240 -6.81 7.87 14.45
C ILE A 240 -8.14 7.51 13.77
N GLY A 241 -8.65 8.39 12.94
CA GLY A 241 -9.87 8.13 12.20
C GLY A 241 -9.93 8.81 10.85
N VAL A 242 -10.87 8.33 10.05
CA VAL A 242 -11.18 8.82 8.71
C VAL A 242 -12.65 9.23 8.69
N THR A 243 -12.95 10.41 8.17
CA THR A 243 -14.34 10.80 7.91
C THR A 243 -14.92 9.90 6.81
N ASN A 244 -16.06 9.27 7.07
CA ASN A 244 -16.75 8.42 6.10
C ASN A 244 -17.76 9.22 5.25
N MET A 245 -18.39 8.55 4.28
CA MET A 245 -19.29 9.18 3.31
C MET A 245 -20.64 9.68 3.86
N ALA A 246 -20.91 9.55 5.16
CA ALA A 246 -22.06 10.18 5.79
C ALA A 246 -21.94 11.72 5.86
N LYS A 247 -20.76 12.27 5.52
CA LYS A 247 -20.45 13.71 5.49
C LYS A 247 -19.69 14.09 4.23
N GLU A 248 -19.80 15.36 3.84
CA GLU A 248 -19.13 15.91 2.66
C GLU A 248 -17.60 15.84 2.76
N GLY A 249 -17.04 15.89 3.98
CA GLY A 249 -15.59 15.77 4.24
C GLY A 249 -15.03 14.35 4.19
N ALA A 250 -15.69 13.42 3.50
CA ALA A 250 -15.28 12.02 3.41
C ALA A 250 -13.83 11.88 2.90
N GLY A 251 -13.04 11.05 3.58
CA GLY A 251 -11.61 10.89 3.32
C GLY A 251 -10.71 11.72 4.26
N THR A 252 -11.23 12.76 4.90
CA THR A 252 -10.42 13.55 5.85
C THR A 252 -9.83 12.63 6.93
N ILE A 253 -8.50 12.64 7.08
CA ILE A 253 -7.81 11.89 8.13
C ILE A 253 -7.60 12.81 9.32
N GLY A 254 -7.83 12.29 10.53
CA GLY A 254 -7.61 13.02 11.76
C GLY A 254 -7.05 12.17 12.89
N ILE A 255 -6.31 12.82 13.78
CA ILE A 255 -5.88 12.25 15.07
C ILE A 255 -6.49 13.08 16.18
N ARG A 256 -7.24 12.41 17.06
CA ARG A 256 -7.82 13.02 18.25
C ARG A 256 -6.71 13.28 19.28
N LEU A 257 -6.67 14.46 19.89
CA LEU A 257 -5.70 14.81 20.94
C LEU A 257 -6.30 14.81 22.36
N LYS A 258 -7.63 14.79 22.47
CA LYS A 258 -8.36 14.84 23.75
C LYS A 258 -9.60 13.94 23.70
N PRO A 259 -10.05 13.35 24.81
CA PRO A 259 -11.23 12.49 24.80
C PRO A 259 -12.49 13.29 24.40
N SER A 260 -13.53 12.57 24.01
CA SER A 260 -14.78 13.15 23.50
C SER A 260 -15.94 12.17 23.61
N GLU A 261 -17.11 12.68 23.99
CA GLU A 261 -18.37 11.91 23.98
C GLU A 261 -19.26 12.26 22.78
N LYS A 262 -18.81 13.16 21.89
CA LYS A 262 -19.65 13.69 20.80
C LYS A 262 -18.99 13.72 19.42
N TYR A 263 -17.67 13.88 19.40
CA TYR A 263 -16.90 14.16 18.18
C TYR A 263 -15.72 13.21 18.03
N GLY A 264 -15.53 12.69 16.83
CA GLY A 264 -14.45 11.78 16.47
C GLY A 264 -13.12 12.47 16.17
N PRO A 265 -12.16 11.74 15.56
CA PRO A 265 -10.80 12.21 15.31
C PRO A 265 -10.68 13.38 14.32
N THR A 266 -11.69 13.58 13.47
CA THR A 266 -11.72 14.65 12.46
C THR A 266 -12.56 15.85 12.89
N GLY A 267 -13.15 15.80 14.10
CA GLY A 267 -14.13 16.79 14.56
C GLY A 267 -15.56 16.53 14.08
N GLU A 268 -15.76 15.59 13.16
CA GLU A 268 -17.09 15.10 12.79
C GLU A 268 -17.75 14.30 13.92
N ASN A 269 -19.07 14.10 13.82
CA ASN A 269 -19.76 13.23 14.77
C ASN A 269 -19.36 11.75 14.58
N PHE A 270 -19.71 10.92 15.55
CA PHE A 270 -19.35 9.51 15.57
C PHE A 270 -19.87 8.70 14.38
N LYS A 271 -21.10 8.97 13.93
CA LYS A 271 -21.67 8.27 12.75
C LYS A 271 -20.89 8.52 11.47
N ALA A 272 -20.21 9.67 11.40
CA ALA A 272 -19.38 10.07 10.27
C ALA A 272 -17.89 9.73 10.43
N SER A 273 -17.49 9.00 11.48
CA SER A 273 -16.09 8.71 11.78
C SER A 273 -15.83 7.21 11.76
N ASN A 274 -14.93 6.75 10.90
CA ASN A 274 -14.39 5.39 10.96
C ASN A 274 -13.09 5.40 11.74
N ILE A 275 -12.94 4.51 12.73
CA ILE A 275 -11.72 4.42 13.54
C ILE A 275 -10.75 3.43 12.91
N VAL A 276 -9.54 3.91 12.60
CA VAL A 276 -8.52 3.13 11.88
C VAL A 276 -7.40 2.63 12.77
N GLY A 277 -7.20 3.25 13.93
CA GLY A 277 -6.13 2.86 14.83
C GLY A 277 -5.89 3.85 15.96
N THR A 278 -4.76 3.68 16.64
CA THR A 278 -4.34 4.50 17.78
C THR A 278 -2.84 4.75 17.75
N VAL A 279 -2.39 5.92 18.19
CA VAL A 279 -0.96 6.19 18.40
C VAL A 279 -0.49 5.54 19.71
N THR A 280 0.51 4.67 19.62
CA THR A 280 1.07 3.90 20.74
C THR A 280 2.25 4.62 21.37
N GLU A 281 3.14 5.21 20.58
CA GLU A 281 4.37 5.87 21.05
C GLU A 281 4.66 7.19 20.31
N ASN A 282 5.60 7.96 20.84
CA ASN A 282 6.07 9.26 20.33
C ASN A 282 4.95 10.31 20.15
N ARG A 283 3.95 10.28 21.04
CA ARG A 283 2.76 11.14 21.00
C ARG A 283 3.07 12.62 21.09
N GLU A 284 4.20 12.97 21.72
CA GLU A 284 4.72 14.33 21.85
C GLU A 284 5.01 14.98 20.50
N LEU A 285 5.28 14.21 19.44
CA LEU A 285 5.42 14.73 18.09
C LEU A 285 4.17 15.48 17.59
N LEU A 286 3.00 15.20 18.18
CA LEU A 286 1.74 15.87 17.84
C LEU A 286 1.60 17.27 18.49
N ASN A 287 2.40 17.59 19.51
CA ASN A 287 2.22 18.78 20.35
C ASN A 287 2.57 20.10 19.67
N ASP A 288 3.49 20.09 18.70
CA ASP A 288 4.01 21.31 18.06
C ASP A 288 3.81 21.37 16.54
N LEU A 289 3.01 20.44 15.99
CA LEU A 289 2.67 20.42 14.57
C LEU A 289 2.06 21.73 14.07
N LYS A 290 2.51 22.17 12.90
CA LYS A 290 2.03 23.32 12.14
C LYS A 290 1.50 22.84 10.79
N THR A 291 0.65 23.67 10.17
CA THR A 291 0.17 23.41 8.81
C THR A 291 1.35 23.30 7.85
N GLY A 292 1.36 22.25 7.03
CA GLY A 292 2.44 21.92 6.09
C GLY A 292 3.50 20.97 6.63
N ASP A 293 3.54 20.71 7.94
CA ASP A 293 4.48 19.73 8.50
C ASP A 293 4.16 18.32 7.99
N THR A 294 5.21 17.52 7.75
CA THR A 294 5.07 16.09 7.43
C THR A 294 5.47 15.27 8.66
N ILE A 295 4.60 14.36 9.07
CA ILE A 295 4.89 13.39 10.11
C ILE A 295 4.91 11.98 9.53
N TYR A 296 5.95 11.23 9.85
CA TYR A 296 6.06 9.83 9.47
C TYR A 296 5.52 8.96 10.58
N PHE A 297 4.93 7.84 10.20
CA PHE A 297 4.46 6.83 11.14
C PHE A 297 4.88 5.44 10.69
N SER A 298 4.95 4.53 11.64
CA SER A 298 5.14 3.11 11.41
C SER A 298 4.08 2.33 12.18
N SER A 299 3.36 1.47 11.48
CA SER A 299 2.52 0.46 12.13
C SER A 299 3.40 -0.66 12.64
N GLU A 300 3.25 -1.04 13.90
CA GLU A 300 3.78 -2.32 14.37
C GLU A 300 3.23 -3.43 13.49
N THR A 301 4.12 -4.16 12.83
CA THR A 301 3.76 -5.45 12.22
C THR A 301 3.90 -6.43 13.37
N VAL A 302 2.78 -7.00 13.82
CA VAL A 302 2.81 -8.13 14.78
C VAL A 302 3.44 -9.33 14.09
#